data_AF-A0A943BAY4-F1
#
_entry.id   AF-A0A943BAY4-F1
#
_cell.length_a   1.000
_cell.length_b   1.000
_cell.length_c   1.000
_cell.angle_alpha   90.00
_cell.angle_beta   90.00
_cell.angle_gamma   90.00
#
_symmetry.space_group_name_H-M   'P 1'
#
loop_
_entity.id
_entity.type
_entity.pdbx_description
1 polymer ?
#
loop_
_entity_poly.entity_id
_entity_poly.type
_entity_poly.pdbx_seq_one_letter_code
_entity_poly.pdbx_strand_id
1 'polypeptide(L)'
;MKKIYLKKYFKKLNNIPSEVIESIKATIDILNENYGENRDIEAELGGYVVIVENIVDMEILKQDKLQGLVPEYTDIVECSEGVDWTSSLFLFSSDYAIVVVTTEELSKFLIE
;
A
#
# COMPACT_ATOMS: atom_id res chain seq x y z
N MET A 1 11.17 0.02 2.57
CA MET A 1 9.69 0.15 2.42
C MET A 1 9.25 1.57 2.75
N LYS A 2 8.30 2.15 2.01
CA LYS A 2 7.81 3.53 2.24
C LYS A 2 6.36 3.48 2.76
N LYS A 3 6.13 3.86 4.02
CA LYS A 3 4.77 4.02 4.58
C LYS A 3 4.19 5.37 4.19
N ILE A 4 2.98 5.37 3.64
CA ILE A 4 2.25 6.53 3.15
C ILE A 4 0.90 6.57 3.85
N TYR A 5 0.70 7.62 4.65
CA TYR A 5 -0.56 7.85 5.38
C TYR A 5 -0.97 9.33 5.40
N LEU A 6 -0.08 10.23 4.96
CA LEU A 6 -0.32 11.67 4.84
C LEU A 6 0.09 12.15 3.45
N LYS A 7 -0.70 13.06 2.87
CA LYS A 7 -0.44 13.66 1.55
C LYS A 7 0.94 14.33 1.43
N LYS A 8 1.52 14.79 2.55
CA LYS A 8 2.87 15.38 2.57
C LYS A 8 3.97 14.43 2.05
N TYR A 9 3.75 13.11 2.12
CA TYR A 9 4.71 12.12 1.64
C TYR A 9 4.77 12.01 0.12
N PHE A 10 3.77 12.52 -0.61
CA PHE A 10 3.71 12.38 -2.06
C PHE A 10 4.84 13.15 -2.75
N LYS A 11 5.36 14.20 -2.12
CA LYS A 11 6.56 14.93 -2.56
C LYS A 11 7.84 14.07 -2.61
N LYS A 12 7.81 12.86 -2.02
CA LYS A 12 8.92 11.90 -2.01
C LYS A 12 8.72 10.74 -3.00
N LEU A 13 7.66 10.78 -3.80
CA LEU A 13 7.29 9.70 -4.74
C LEU A 13 7.71 10.00 -6.18
N ASN A 14 8.77 10.78 -6.38
CA ASN A 14 9.17 11.29 -7.71
C ASN A 14 9.54 10.20 -8.73
N ASN A 15 9.80 8.97 -8.28
CA ASN A 15 10.16 7.83 -9.14
C ASN A 15 9.02 6.80 -9.24
N ILE A 16 7.83 7.15 -8.75
CA ILE A 16 6.64 6.31 -8.82
C ILE A 16 5.77 6.82 -9.97
N PRO A 17 5.21 5.96 -10.84
CA PRO A 17 4.31 6.39 -11.91
C PRO A 17 3.13 7.23 -11.39
N SER A 18 2.68 8.20 -12.18
CA SER A 18 1.57 9.08 -11.80
C SER A 18 0.30 8.32 -11.46
N GLU A 19 0.00 7.28 -12.23
CA GLU A 19 -1.18 6.41 -12.11
C GLU A 19 -1.17 5.69 -10.75
N VAL A 20 0.01 5.24 -10.32
CA VAL A 20 0.22 4.65 -8.99
C VAL A 20 0.05 5.71 -7.90
N ILE A 21 0.59 6.92 -8.08
CA ILE A 21 0.40 8.01 -7.11
C ILE A 21 -1.08 8.38 -6.99
N GLU A 22 -1.83 8.38 -8.08
CA GLU A 22 -3.27 8.63 -8.10
C GLU A 22 -4.06 7.53 -7.38
N SER A 23 -3.73 6.27 -7.63
CA SER A 23 -4.29 5.12 -6.90
C SER A 23 -4.05 5.25 -5.39
N ILE A 24 -2.81 5.54 -4.98
CA ILE A 24 -2.44 5.77 -3.57
C ILE A 24 -3.23 6.95 -3.01
N LYS A 25 -3.38 8.05 -3.76
CA LYS A 25 -4.14 9.22 -3.34
C LYS A 25 -5.59 8.88 -3.05
N ALA A 26 -6.24 8.13 -3.94
CA ALA A 26 -7.61 7.68 -3.75
C ALA A 26 -7.76 6.86 -2.47
N THR A 27 -6.85 5.91 -2.22
CA THR A 27 -6.83 5.13 -0.96
C THR A 27 -6.67 6.02 0.27
N ILE A 28 -5.75 6.99 0.24
CA ILE A 28 -5.54 7.91 1.37
C ILE A 28 -6.76 8.80 1.60
N ASP A 29 -7.42 9.28 0.54
CA ASP A 29 -8.64 10.09 0.64
C ASP A 29 -9.77 9.29 1.31
N ILE A 30 -9.97 8.02 0.94
CA ILE A 30 -10.94 7.12 1.59
C ILE A 30 -10.61 6.93 3.07
N LEU A 31 -9.35 6.65 3.41
CA LEU A 31 -8.93 6.47 4.80
C LEU A 31 -9.12 7.76 5.62
N ASN A 32 -8.86 8.91 5.03
CA ASN A 32 -9.06 10.22 5.66
C ASN A 32 -10.54 10.52 5.88
N GLU A 33 -11.41 10.16 4.94
CA GLU A 33 -12.86 10.36 5.05
C GLU A 33 -13.46 9.51 6.19
N ASN A 34 -13.01 8.25 6.32
CA ASN A 34 -13.57 7.31 7.29
C ASN A 34 -12.95 7.41 8.68
N TYR A 35 -11.64 7.70 8.78
CA TYR A 35 -10.90 7.66 10.05
C TYR A 35 -10.25 9.00 10.43
N GLY A 36 -10.35 10.01 9.57
CA GLY A 36 -9.76 11.33 9.77
C GLY A 36 -8.31 11.45 9.28
N GLU A 37 -7.93 12.67 8.88
CA GLU A 37 -6.56 12.97 8.43
C GLU A 37 -5.50 12.84 9.53
N ASN A 38 -5.92 12.94 10.80
CA ASN A 38 -5.06 12.83 11.98
C ASN A 38 -5.11 11.44 12.62
N ARG A 39 -5.58 10.41 11.90
CA ARG A 39 -5.66 9.04 12.43
C ARG A 39 -4.29 8.55 12.90
N ASP A 40 -4.28 7.79 13.99
CA ASP A 40 -3.06 7.19 14.53
C ASP A 40 -2.88 5.78 13.96
N ILE A 41 -1.95 5.65 13.01
CA ILE A 41 -1.65 4.38 12.35
C ILE A 41 -0.92 3.39 13.26
N GLU A 42 -0.28 3.86 14.34
CA GLU A 42 0.45 3.03 15.29
C GLU A 42 -0.49 2.53 16.41
N ALA A 43 -1.62 3.22 16.63
CA ALA A 43 -2.73 2.74 17.43
C ALA A 43 -3.73 1.87 16.63
N GLU A 44 -3.33 1.40 15.45
CA GLU A 44 -4.12 0.54 14.57
C GLU A 44 -5.48 1.15 14.15
N LEU A 45 -5.56 2.48 14.00
CA LEU A 45 -6.77 3.16 13.54
C LEU A 45 -6.71 3.48 12.04
N GLY A 46 -7.67 2.92 11.30
CA GLY A 46 -7.85 3.05 9.87
C GLY A 46 -6.83 2.23 9.08
N GLY A 47 -5.61 2.74 8.95
CA GLY A 47 -4.60 2.07 8.13
C GLY A 47 -3.71 2.98 7.30
N TYR A 48 -2.90 2.36 6.44
CA TYR A 48 -1.97 3.07 5.58
C TYR A 48 -1.63 2.29 4.31
N VAL A 49 -1.00 2.99 3.36
CA VAL A 49 -0.43 2.39 2.16
C VAL A 49 1.06 2.16 2.38
N VAL A 50 1.58 0.99 2.01
CA VAL A 50 3.03 0.72 1.98
C VAL A 50 3.49 0.46 0.56
N ILE A 51 4.52 1.20 0.13
CA ILE A 51 5.18 0.95 -1.14
C ILE A 51 6.39 0.03 -0.90
N VAL A 52 6.45 -1.06 -1.66
CA VAL A 52 7.54 -2.04 -1.64
C VAL A 52 8.15 -2.15 -3.03
N GLU A 53 9.45 -1.86 -3.13
CA GLU A 53 10.18 -1.78 -4.41
C GLU A 53 11.30 -2.83 -4.54
N ASN A 54 11.48 -3.69 -3.53
CA ASN A 54 12.48 -4.75 -3.56
C ASN A 54 12.05 -5.96 -2.71
N ILE A 55 12.65 -7.11 -3.01
CA ILE A 55 12.32 -8.38 -2.38
C ILE A 55 12.69 -8.43 -0.88
N VAL A 56 13.74 -7.74 -0.45
CA VAL A 56 14.15 -7.74 0.98
C VAL A 56 13.08 -7.08 1.85
N ASP A 57 12.61 -5.91 1.41
CA ASP A 57 11.49 -5.20 2.06
C ASP A 57 10.21 -6.04 2.05
N MET A 58 9.97 -6.78 0.96
CA MET A 58 8.81 -7.65 0.84
C MET A 58 8.84 -8.80 1.85
N GLU A 59 9.97 -9.49 1.97
CA GLU A 59 10.15 -10.56 2.94
C GLU A 59 9.99 -10.06 4.39
N ILE A 60 10.55 -8.89 4.70
CA ILE A 60 10.35 -8.25 6.01
C ILE A 60 8.88 -7.95 6.24
N LEU A 61 8.18 -7.37 5.26
CA LEU A 61 6.76 -7.05 5.37
C LEU A 61 5.91 -8.31 5.59
N LYS A 62 6.21 -9.39 4.88
CA LYS A 62 5.52 -10.69 5.04
C LYS A 62 5.72 -11.27 6.43
N GLN A 63 6.95 -11.30 6.92
CA GLN A 63 7.27 -11.92 8.22
C GLN A 63 6.81 -11.08 9.41
N ASP A 64 6.94 -9.75 9.35
CA ASP A 64 6.64 -8.86 10.47
C ASP A 64 5.16 -8.46 10.53
N LYS A 65 4.54 -8.15 9.38
CA LYS A 65 3.19 -7.58 9.34
C LYS A 65 2.15 -8.51 8.77
N LEU A 66 2.35 -9.04 7.56
CA LEU A 66 1.28 -9.80 6.90
C LEU A 66 1.08 -11.18 7.55
N GLN A 67 2.14 -11.84 8.01
CA GLN A 67 2.09 -13.08 8.80
C GLN A 67 1.16 -14.18 8.24
N GLY A 68 1.11 -14.31 6.91
CA GLY A 68 0.27 -15.28 6.22
C GLY A 68 -1.16 -14.81 5.92
N LEU A 69 -1.49 -13.54 6.20
CA LEU A 69 -2.70 -12.90 5.67
C LEU A 69 -2.68 -12.93 4.15
N VAL A 70 -3.83 -13.24 3.58
CA VAL A 70 -4.09 -13.15 2.14
C VAL A 70 -4.72 -11.79 1.84
N PRO A 71 -4.46 -11.21 0.65
CA PRO A 71 -5.13 -9.98 0.27
C PRO A 71 -6.63 -10.22 0.09
N GLU A 72 -7.45 -9.27 0.54
CA GLU A 72 -8.89 -9.26 0.33
C GLU A 72 -9.21 -8.99 -1.15
N TYR A 73 -8.48 -8.05 -1.75
CA TYR A 73 -8.45 -7.85 -3.19
C TYR A 73 -7.09 -7.36 -3.64
N THR A 74 -6.78 -7.61 -4.91
CA THR A 74 -5.62 -7.08 -5.61
C THR A 74 -6.11 -6.44 -6.91
N ASP A 75 -5.78 -5.17 -7.10
CA ASP A 75 -6.05 -4.43 -8.33
C ASP A 75 -4.75 -4.21 -9.10
N ILE A 76 -4.85 -4.16 -10.44
CA ILE A 76 -3.72 -3.85 -11.32
C ILE A 76 -3.79 -2.38 -11.67
N VAL A 77 -2.72 -1.66 -11.39
CA VAL A 77 -2.54 -0.26 -11.79
C VAL A 77 -1.71 -0.24 -13.05
N GLU A 78 -2.42 -0.20 -14.19
CA GLU A 78 -1.79 -0.09 -15.51
C GLU A 78 -1.03 1.23 -15.62
N CYS A 79 0.24 1.16 -16.01
CA CYS A 79 1.11 2.32 -16.14
C CYS A 79 1.41 2.56 -17.61
N SER A 80 1.18 3.79 -18.10
CA SER A 80 1.47 4.16 -19.48
C SER A 80 2.96 4.09 -19.82
N GLU A 81 3.82 4.24 -18.81
CA GLU A 81 5.27 4.10 -18.89
C GLU A 81 5.80 3.13 -17.81
N GLY A 82 6.71 2.24 -18.20
CA GLY A 82 7.37 1.32 -17.27
C GLY A 82 6.66 -0.02 -17.14
N VAL A 83 6.58 -0.52 -15.90
CA VAL A 83 5.91 -1.79 -15.56
C VAL A 83 4.62 -1.49 -14.83
N ASP A 84 3.65 -2.39 -14.94
CA ASP A 84 2.43 -2.32 -14.16
C ASP A 84 2.71 -2.58 -12.68
N TRP A 85 1.85 -1.99 -11.86
CA TRP A 85 1.89 -2.13 -10.41
C TRP A 85 0.62 -2.83 -9.94
N THR A 86 0.64 -3.23 -8.68
CA THR A 86 -0.52 -3.80 -8.00
C THR A 86 -0.81 -3.00 -6.75
N SER A 87 -2.09 -2.96 -6.39
CA SER A 87 -2.60 -2.43 -5.13
C SER A 87 -3.37 -3.53 -4.42
N SER A 88 -2.80 -4.09 -3.36
CA SER A 88 -3.35 -5.24 -2.64
C SER A 88 -3.81 -4.84 -1.24
N LEU A 89 -5.09 -5.00 -0.93
CA LEU A 89 -5.65 -4.69 0.39
C LEU A 89 -5.51 -5.89 1.33
N PHE A 90 -4.94 -5.67 2.51
CA PHE A 90 -4.90 -6.65 3.60
C PHE A 90 -5.69 -6.11 4.79
N LEU A 91 -6.71 -6.85 5.21
CA LEU A 91 -7.52 -6.54 6.37
C LEU A 91 -6.95 -7.21 7.62
N PHE A 92 -6.75 -6.41 8.66
CA PHE A 92 -6.25 -6.89 9.96
C PHE A 92 -7.37 -6.92 11.01
N SER A 93 -8.32 -6.00 10.90
CA SER A 93 -9.53 -5.93 11.72
C SER A 93 -10.63 -5.17 10.96
N SER A 94 -11.77 -4.90 11.61
CA SER A 94 -12.84 -4.06 11.04
C SER A 94 -12.38 -2.63 10.74
N ASP A 95 -11.40 -2.14 11.51
CA ASP A 95 -11.00 -0.74 11.52
C ASP A 95 -9.52 -0.55 11.20
N TYR A 96 -8.83 -1.61 10.75
CA TYR A 96 -7.42 -1.54 10.40
C TYR A 96 -7.09 -2.34 9.14
N ALA A 97 -6.46 -1.68 8.18
CA ALA A 97 -6.00 -2.29 6.95
C ALA A 97 -4.65 -1.73 6.47
N ILE A 98 -3.90 -2.56 5.74
CA ILE A 98 -2.70 -2.14 5.03
C ILE A 98 -2.91 -2.39 3.54
N VAL A 99 -2.68 -1.37 2.72
CA VAL A 99 -2.65 -1.54 1.27
C VAL A 99 -1.20 -1.62 0.82
N VAL A 100 -0.82 -2.75 0.24
CA VAL A 100 0.53 -2.98 -0.29
C VAL A 100 0.54 -2.60 -1.77
N VAL A 101 1.40 -1.65 -2.11
CA VAL A 101 1.62 -1.20 -3.49
C VAL A 101 3.02 -1.61 -3.93
N THR A 102 3.10 -2.39 -5.00
CA THR A 102 4.37 -2.95 -5.50
C THR A 102 4.25 -3.27 -6.99
N THR A 103 5.37 -3.51 -7.67
CA THR A 103 5.34 -3.89 -9.09
C THR A 103 4.64 -5.23 -9.27
N GLU A 104 4.06 -5.46 -10.45
CA GLU A 104 3.39 -6.74 -10.76
C GLU A 104 4.33 -7.95 -10.62
N GLU A 105 5.62 -7.78 -10.92
CA GLU A 105 6.61 -8.84 -10.71
C GLU A 105 6.75 -9.20 -9.22
N LEU A 106 6.88 -8.19 -8.35
CA LEU A 106 7.04 -8.39 -6.91
C LEU A 106 5.74 -8.88 -6.26
N SER A 107 4.57 -8.51 -6.78
CA SER A 107 3.29 -8.89 -6.19
C SER A 107 3.08 -10.40 -6.10
N LYS A 108 3.73 -11.18 -6.98
CA LYS A 108 3.69 -12.65 -6.98
C LYS A 108 4.16 -13.25 -5.67
N PHE A 109 5.14 -12.62 -5.01
CA PHE A 109 5.64 -13.07 -3.71
C PHE A 109 4.68 -12.73 -2.56
N LEU A 110 3.61 -11.95 -2.76
CA LEU A 110 2.58 -11.73 -1.75
C LEU A 110 1.63 -12.93 -1.62
N ILE A 111 1.52 -13.77 -2.66
CA ILE A 111 0.56 -14.88 -2.77
C ILE A 111 1.23 -16.23 -2.51
N GLU A 112 2.54 -16.34 -2.75
CA GLU A 112 3.38 -17.52 -2.43
C GLU A 112 3.80 -17.59 -0.95
#